data_AF-A0A1H1JIZ3-F1
#
_entry.id   AF-A0A1H1JIZ3-F1
#
_cell.length_a   1.000
_cell.length_b   1.000
_cell.length_c   1.000
_cell.angle_alpha   90.00
_cell.angle_beta   90.00
_cell.angle_gamma   90.00
#
_symmetry.space_group_name_H-M   'P 1'
#
loop_
_entity.id
_entity.type
_entity.pdbx_description
1 polymer ?
#
loop_
_entity_poly.entity_id
_entity_poly.type
_entity_poly.pdbx_seq_one_letter_code
_entity_poly.pdbx_strand_id
1 'polypeptide(L)'
;MLNHLDIMATTTLASFTLKMSPELKEAAKALTKTHFDEPSFKEDGFFNMIMLGTVNDAILYLMRNGLRETLVHIERKMAEVTEQHSTFQELVTFFMQNAEVKSATSASFGEGSRARKYLDEMTEVEAEDENDDHVAEVNRAEAVEYCADTQLRLSKLVEAKGAIQKALVPGRR
;
A
#
# COMPACT_ATOMS: atom_id res chain seq x y z
N MET A 1 41.69 -8.32 4.94
CA MET A 1 41.20 -9.49 4.18
C MET A 1 39.77 -9.21 3.81
N LEU A 2 39.53 -8.76 2.57
CA LEU A 2 38.19 -8.51 2.05
C LEU A 2 37.56 -9.84 1.64
N ASN A 3 36.34 -10.08 2.12
CA ASN A 3 35.58 -11.31 1.93
C ASN A 3 35.40 -11.63 0.45
N HIS A 4 36.07 -12.68 -0.01
CA HIS A 4 35.94 -13.22 -1.36
C HIS A 4 34.51 -13.77 -1.64
N LEU A 5 33.73 -13.99 -0.58
CA LEU A 5 32.33 -14.43 -0.61
C LEU A 5 31.33 -13.30 -0.92
N ASP A 6 31.59 -12.06 -0.48
CA ASP A 6 30.72 -10.92 -0.77
C ASP A 6 30.78 -10.51 -2.25
N ILE A 7 31.97 -10.61 -2.85
CA ILE A 7 32.16 -10.22 -4.26
C ILE A 7 31.39 -11.17 -5.18
N MET A 8 31.33 -12.47 -4.89
CA MET A 8 30.63 -13.44 -5.75
C MET A 8 29.10 -13.30 -5.71
N ALA A 9 28.50 -13.08 -4.53
CA ALA A 9 27.05 -12.88 -4.42
C ALA A 9 26.60 -11.61 -5.16
N THR A 10 27.35 -10.52 -4.98
CA THR A 10 27.05 -9.22 -5.61
C THR A 10 27.26 -9.26 -7.13
N THR A 11 28.29 -9.96 -7.61
CA THR A 11 28.59 -10.10 -9.05
C THR A 11 27.57 -10.97 -9.77
N THR A 12 27.07 -12.03 -9.11
CA THR A 12 26.03 -12.90 -9.68
C THR A 12 24.71 -12.15 -9.80
N LEU A 13 24.33 -11.39 -8.75
CA LEU A 13 23.12 -10.57 -8.74
C LEU A 13 23.15 -9.48 -9.84
N ALA A 14 24.27 -8.76 -9.98
CA ALA A 14 24.46 -7.75 -11.03
C ALA A 14 24.42 -8.35 -12.45
N SER A 15 24.90 -9.59 -12.63
CA SER A 15 24.85 -10.30 -13.91
C SER A 15 23.42 -10.71 -14.30
N PHE A 16 22.56 -11.03 -13.32
CA PHE A 16 21.14 -11.29 -13.56
C PHE A 16 20.39 -10.04 -13.99
N THR A 17 20.62 -8.90 -13.33
CA THR A 17 19.99 -7.62 -13.69
C THR A 17 20.29 -7.24 -15.14
N LEU A 18 21.50 -7.49 -15.65
CA LEU A 18 21.86 -7.16 -17.04
C LEU A 18 21.11 -8.00 -18.08
N LYS A 19 20.69 -9.24 -17.76
CA LYS A 19 20.04 -10.18 -18.68
C LYS A 19 18.51 -10.13 -18.67
N MET A 20 17.91 -9.39 -17.74
CA MET A 20 16.44 -9.28 -17.64
C MET A 20 15.82 -8.46 -18.77
N SER A 21 14.59 -8.80 -19.14
CA SER A 21 13.82 -7.98 -20.06
C SER A 21 13.60 -6.56 -19.49
N PRO A 22 13.57 -5.52 -20.32
CA PRO A 22 13.26 -4.16 -19.87
C PRO A 22 11.97 -4.10 -19.05
N GLU A 23 10.95 -4.85 -19.46
CA GLU A 23 9.64 -4.87 -18.82
C GLU A 23 9.71 -5.42 -17.39
N LEU A 24 10.52 -6.45 -17.15
CA LEU A 24 10.71 -7.01 -15.80
C LEU A 24 11.45 -6.03 -14.88
N LYS A 25 12.40 -5.25 -15.41
CA LYS A 25 13.10 -4.19 -14.67
C LYS A 25 12.15 -3.06 -14.30
N GLU A 26 11.28 -2.64 -15.22
CA GLU A 26 10.29 -1.61 -14.95
C GLU A 26 9.26 -2.09 -13.92
N ALA A 27 8.82 -3.35 -13.99
CA ALA A 27 7.98 -3.95 -12.95
C ALA A 27 8.66 -3.91 -11.58
N ALA A 28 9.93 -4.33 -11.51
CA ALA A 28 10.70 -4.29 -10.27
C ALA A 28 10.86 -2.87 -9.71
N LYS A 29 11.18 -1.88 -10.55
CA LYS A 29 11.29 -0.47 -10.14
C LYS A 29 9.95 0.10 -9.63
N ALA A 30 8.85 -0.26 -10.26
CA ALA A 30 7.53 0.21 -9.82
C ALA A 30 7.18 -0.38 -8.44
N LEU A 31 7.52 -1.65 -8.20
CA LEU A 31 7.30 -2.30 -6.91
C LEU A 31 8.06 -1.64 -5.75
N THR A 32 9.24 -1.06 -5.99
CA THR A 32 10.01 -0.39 -4.92
C THR A 32 9.33 0.86 -4.36
N LYS A 33 8.29 1.35 -5.02
CA LYS A 33 7.52 2.52 -4.60
C LYS A 33 6.27 2.14 -3.81
N THR A 34 5.96 0.85 -3.68
CA THR A 34 4.71 0.32 -3.11
C THR A 34 4.97 -0.57 -1.90
N HIS A 35 3.91 -0.83 -1.14
CA HIS A 35 3.84 -1.95 -0.20
C HIS A 35 2.52 -2.68 -0.42
N PHE A 36 2.48 -3.95 -0.09
CA PHE A 36 1.29 -4.81 -0.16
C PHE A 36 1.43 -5.98 0.81
N ASP A 37 0.34 -6.69 1.06
CA ASP A 37 0.28 -7.71 2.09
C ASP A 37 0.22 -9.13 1.52
N GLU A 38 0.93 -10.03 2.17
CA GLU A 38 0.96 -11.47 1.87
C GLU A 38 0.59 -12.31 3.08
N PRO A 39 -0.12 -13.43 2.91
CA PRO A 39 -0.30 -14.38 4.01
C PRO A 39 1.05 -14.84 4.57
N SER A 40 1.13 -14.93 5.89
CA SER A 40 2.28 -15.52 6.57
C SER A 40 2.42 -17.00 6.19
N PHE A 41 3.65 -17.41 5.87
CA PHE A 41 4.00 -18.82 5.61
C PHE A 41 3.77 -19.74 6.82
N LYS A 42 3.52 -19.18 8.01
CA LYS A 42 3.31 -19.94 9.25
C LYS A 42 1.84 -20.38 9.44
N GLU A 43 0.95 -20.06 8.50
CA GLU A 43 -0.49 -20.36 8.57
C GLU A 43 -1.16 -19.87 9.86
N ASP A 44 -0.59 -18.84 10.47
CA ASP A 44 -1.00 -18.27 11.76
C ASP A 44 -2.12 -17.22 11.61
N GLY A 45 -2.64 -17.04 10.39
CA GLY A 45 -3.67 -16.04 10.06
C GLY A 45 -3.13 -14.62 9.96
N PHE A 46 -1.82 -14.41 10.12
CA PHE A 46 -1.19 -13.09 10.01
C PHE A 46 -0.80 -12.76 8.57
N PHE A 47 -0.67 -11.45 8.29
CA PHE A 47 -0.16 -10.93 7.04
C PHE A 47 1.22 -10.31 7.22
N ASN A 48 2.10 -10.53 6.25
CA ASN A 48 3.39 -9.86 6.12
C ASN A 48 3.24 -8.66 5.21
N MET A 49 3.61 -7.47 5.71
CA MET A 49 3.75 -6.30 4.87
C MET A 49 5.05 -6.42 4.05
N ILE A 50 4.91 -6.43 2.73
CA ILE A 50 6.03 -6.49 1.78
C ILE A 50 6.43 -5.08 1.38
N MET A 51 7.67 -4.71 1.67
CA MET A 51 8.28 -3.44 1.26
C MET A 51 9.64 -3.71 0.59
N LEU A 52 9.67 -3.57 -0.73
CA LEU A 52 10.84 -3.92 -1.53
C LEU A 52 11.74 -2.69 -1.70
N GLY A 53 12.58 -2.43 -0.69
CA GLY A 53 13.39 -1.20 -0.62
C GLY A 53 14.37 -0.99 -1.78
N THR A 54 14.73 -2.05 -2.50
CA THR A 54 15.62 -1.95 -3.67
C THR A 54 15.09 -2.70 -4.89
N VAL A 55 15.56 -2.29 -6.08
CA VAL A 55 15.21 -2.94 -7.35
C VAL A 55 15.67 -4.40 -7.36
N ASN A 56 16.79 -4.72 -6.72
CA ASN A 56 17.30 -6.08 -6.63
C ASN A 56 16.40 -6.96 -5.75
N ASP A 57 15.92 -6.44 -4.61
CA ASP A 57 14.96 -7.15 -3.76
C ASP A 57 13.67 -7.41 -4.52
N ALA A 58 13.18 -6.41 -5.26
CA ALA A 58 11.99 -6.55 -6.09
C ALA A 58 12.19 -7.59 -7.21
N ILE A 59 13.37 -7.63 -7.84
CA ILE A 59 13.70 -8.66 -8.84
C ILE A 59 13.70 -10.06 -8.21
N LEU A 60 14.38 -10.23 -7.07
CA LEU A 60 14.43 -11.52 -6.38
C LEU A 60 13.05 -11.99 -5.96
N TYR A 61 12.23 -11.06 -5.45
CA TYR A 61 10.85 -11.31 -5.09
C TYR A 61 10.02 -11.73 -6.32
N LEU A 62 10.11 -11.00 -7.44
CA LEU A 62 9.41 -11.35 -8.69
C LEU A 62 9.85 -12.69 -9.27
N MET A 63 11.13 -13.08 -9.12
CA MET A 63 11.62 -14.39 -9.54
C MET A 63 11.09 -15.53 -8.67
N ARG A 64 10.88 -15.29 -7.37
CA ARG A 64 10.38 -16.28 -6.41
C ARG A 64 8.87 -16.49 -6.51
N ASN A 65 8.11 -15.39 -6.52
CA ASN A 65 6.65 -15.43 -6.47
C ASN A 65 6.01 -15.39 -7.86
N GLY A 66 6.70 -14.81 -8.84
CA GLY A 66 6.20 -14.68 -10.20
C GLY A 66 5.28 -13.46 -10.38
N LEU A 67 5.28 -12.91 -11.59
CA LEU A 67 4.52 -11.70 -11.94
C LEU A 67 3.00 -11.83 -11.72
N ARG A 68 2.43 -13.01 -11.96
CA ARG A 68 0.98 -13.24 -11.83
C ARG A 68 0.52 -13.20 -10.37
N GLU A 69 1.27 -13.86 -9.48
CA GLU A 69 0.93 -13.88 -8.06
C GLU A 69 1.09 -12.49 -7.45
N THR A 70 2.20 -11.81 -7.74
CA THR A 70 2.41 -10.42 -7.32
C THR A 70 1.28 -9.50 -7.76
N LEU A 71 0.76 -9.68 -8.99
CA LEU A 71 -0.37 -8.89 -9.49
C LEU A 71 -1.61 -9.05 -8.61
N VAL A 72 -1.91 -10.27 -8.12
CA VAL A 72 -3.04 -10.53 -7.22
C VAL A 72 -2.89 -9.76 -5.91
N HIS A 73 -1.68 -9.73 -5.33
CA HIS A 73 -1.42 -8.96 -4.10
C HIS A 73 -1.57 -7.45 -4.33
N ILE A 74 -1.07 -6.93 -5.45
CA ILE A 74 -1.24 -5.53 -5.81
C ILE A 74 -2.71 -5.18 -6.00
N GLU A 75 -3.49 -6.01 -6.70
CA GLU A 75 -4.92 -5.76 -6.93
C GLU A 75 -5.73 -5.76 -5.63
N ARG A 76 -5.42 -6.68 -4.72
CA ARG A 76 -6.02 -6.70 -3.38
C ARG A 76 -5.70 -5.42 -2.62
N LYS A 77 -4.42 -5.01 -2.60
CA LYS A 77 -4.01 -3.79 -1.91
C LYS A 77 -4.64 -2.54 -2.53
N MET A 78 -4.78 -2.52 -3.86
CA MET A 78 -5.50 -1.46 -4.56
C MET A 78 -6.95 -1.36 -4.10
N ALA A 79 -7.66 -2.48 -3.93
CA ALA A 79 -9.05 -2.47 -3.46
C ALA A 79 -9.15 -1.89 -2.04
N GLU A 80 -8.28 -2.33 -1.13
CA GLU A 80 -8.20 -1.80 0.25
C GLU A 80 -7.94 -0.29 0.28
N VAL A 81 -6.90 0.18 -0.43
CA VAL A 81 -6.56 1.61 -0.45
C VAL A 81 -7.65 2.42 -1.17
N THR A 82 -8.38 1.84 -2.11
CA THR A 82 -9.53 2.50 -2.78
C THR A 82 -10.67 2.75 -1.79
N GLU A 83 -10.95 1.77 -0.94
CA GLU A 83 -11.95 1.91 0.12
C GLU A 83 -11.52 2.99 1.12
N GLN A 84 -10.28 2.93 1.61
CA GLN A 84 -9.70 3.96 2.49
C GLN A 84 -9.79 5.36 1.86
N HIS A 85 -9.40 5.50 0.60
CA HIS A 85 -9.47 6.77 -0.10
C HIS A 85 -10.90 7.31 -0.17
N SER A 86 -11.88 6.45 -0.44
CA SER A 86 -13.30 6.83 -0.48
C SER A 86 -13.79 7.32 0.88
N THR A 87 -13.35 6.69 1.97
CA THR A 87 -13.62 7.14 3.35
C THR A 87 -13.06 8.53 3.61
N PHE A 88 -11.78 8.77 3.27
CA PHE A 88 -11.18 10.09 3.48
C PHE A 88 -11.74 11.17 2.54
N GLN A 89 -12.19 10.80 1.34
CA GLN A 89 -12.93 11.71 0.47
C GLN A 89 -14.26 12.16 1.09
N GLU A 90 -14.98 11.29 1.79
CA GLU A 90 -16.20 11.66 2.53
C GLU A 90 -15.88 12.68 3.65
N LEU A 91 -14.79 12.44 4.41
CA LEU A 91 -14.32 13.37 5.45
C LEU A 91 -13.94 14.75 4.87
N VAL A 92 -13.16 14.78 3.79
CA VAL A 92 -12.77 16.04 3.12
C VAL A 92 -14.01 16.75 2.58
N THR A 93 -14.95 16.02 1.97
CA THR A 93 -16.21 16.58 1.45
C THR A 93 -17.02 17.23 2.57
N PHE A 94 -17.12 16.58 3.73
CA PHE A 94 -17.77 17.15 4.91
C PHE A 94 -17.15 18.49 5.32
N PHE A 95 -15.82 18.58 5.41
CA PHE A 95 -15.14 19.82 5.78
C PHE A 95 -15.26 20.93 4.72
N MET A 96 -15.37 20.57 3.44
CA MET A 96 -15.63 21.52 2.36
C MET A 96 -17.05 22.09 2.43
N GLN A 97 -18.02 21.27 2.83
CA GLN A 97 -19.42 21.68 2.98
C GLN A 97 -19.67 22.43 4.31
N ASN A 98 -18.83 22.21 5.32
CA ASN A 98 -18.97 22.77 6.66
C ASN A 98 -17.69 23.52 7.08
N ALA A 99 -17.42 24.66 6.44
CA ALA A 99 -16.16 25.40 6.61
C ALA A 99 -15.87 25.83 8.07
N GLU A 100 -16.91 26.11 8.86
CA GLU A 100 -16.78 26.56 10.25
C GLU A 100 -16.46 25.42 11.24
N VAL A 101 -16.63 24.15 10.83
CA VAL A 101 -16.38 23.00 11.69
C VAL A 101 -14.87 22.73 11.80
N LYS A 102 -14.41 22.44 13.03
CA LYS A 102 -12.98 22.21 13.35
C LYS A 102 -12.61 20.73 13.37
N SER A 103 -13.50 19.88 13.88
CA SER A 103 -13.34 18.43 13.92
C SER A 103 -14.65 17.72 13.55
N ALA A 104 -14.52 16.50 13.06
CA ALA A 104 -15.64 15.63 12.72
C ALA A 104 -15.59 14.39 13.61
N THR A 105 -16.74 14.00 14.15
CA THR A 105 -16.94 12.76 14.90
C THR A 105 -17.92 11.86 14.14
N SER A 106 -18.13 10.62 14.59
CA SER A 106 -19.08 9.71 13.94
C SER A 106 -20.50 10.29 13.83
N ALA A 107 -20.91 11.11 14.81
CA ALA A 107 -22.19 11.83 14.82
C ALA A 107 -22.32 12.89 13.71
N SER A 108 -21.21 13.30 13.09
CA SER A 108 -21.21 14.24 11.95
C SER A 108 -21.72 13.61 10.65
N PHE A 109 -21.89 12.28 10.62
CA PHE A 109 -22.22 11.53 9.43
C PHE A 109 -23.47 10.66 9.60
N GLY A 110 -24.21 10.47 8.50
CA GLY A 110 -25.37 9.59 8.47
C GLY A 110 -25.02 8.13 8.74
N GLU A 111 -25.99 7.36 9.25
CA GLU A 111 -25.84 5.91 9.47
C GLU A 111 -25.46 5.20 8.16
N GLY A 112 -24.50 4.28 8.25
CA GLY A 112 -23.99 3.52 7.11
C GLY A 112 -22.99 4.24 6.20
N SER A 113 -22.59 5.48 6.51
CA SER A 113 -21.48 6.12 5.79
C SER A 113 -20.13 5.46 6.12
N ARG A 114 -19.17 5.56 5.21
CA ARG A 114 -17.84 4.97 5.40
C ARG A 114 -17.07 5.75 6.46
N ALA A 115 -17.17 7.08 6.42
CA ALA A 115 -16.55 7.96 7.41
C ALA A 115 -17.06 7.68 8.84
N ARG A 116 -18.37 7.41 9.00
CA ARG A 116 -18.93 7.04 10.30
C ARG A 116 -18.35 5.73 10.81
N LYS A 117 -18.39 4.68 9.98
CA LYS A 117 -17.85 3.36 10.33
C LYS A 117 -16.38 3.46 10.74
N TYR A 118 -15.58 4.21 10.00
CA TYR A 118 -14.17 4.42 10.31
C TYR A 118 -13.94 5.12 11.66
N LEU A 119 -14.71 6.16 11.98
CA LEU A 119 -14.60 6.88 13.25
C LEU A 119 -15.13 6.04 14.43
N ASP A 120 -16.17 5.25 14.21
CA ASP A 120 -16.66 4.29 15.23
C ASP A 120 -15.58 3.23 15.51
N GLU A 121 -14.94 2.65 14.48
CA GLU A 121 -13.83 1.70 14.63
C GLU A 121 -12.60 2.31 15.33
N MET A 122 -12.26 3.58 15.04
CA MET A 122 -11.19 4.29 15.77
C MET A 122 -11.51 4.44 17.26
N THR A 123 -12.76 4.76 17.58
CA THR A 123 -13.21 4.91 18.98
C THR A 123 -13.09 3.58 19.73
N GLU A 124 -13.42 2.45 19.09
CA GLU A 124 -13.25 1.12 19.68
C GLU A 124 -11.77 0.78 19.94
N VAL A 125 -10.85 1.19 19.06
CA VAL A 125 -9.40 0.97 19.23
C VAL A 125 -8.82 1.86 20.33
N GLU A 126 -9.28 3.10 20.45
CA GLU A 126 -8.83 4.04 21.49
C GLU A 126 -9.39 3.69 22.87
N ALA A 127 -10.62 3.15 22.93
CA ALA A 127 -11.27 2.71 24.17
C ALA A 127 -10.64 1.45 24.81
N GLU A 128 -9.72 0.76 24.14
CA GLU A 128 -8.91 -0.31 24.74
C GLU A 128 -7.88 0.23 25.77
N ASP A 129 -7.67 1.55 25.84
CA ASP A 129 -6.99 2.22 26.94
C ASP A 129 -8.03 2.59 28.02
N GLU A 130 -8.08 1.84 29.12
CA GLU A 130 -9.15 1.84 30.15
C GLU A 130 -9.42 3.20 30.85
N ASN A 131 -8.79 4.30 30.43
CA ASN A 131 -8.92 5.63 31.03
C ASN A 131 -9.45 6.71 30.09
N ASP A 132 -9.84 6.40 28.85
CA ASP A 132 -10.24 7.44 27.90
C ASP A 132 -11.66 7.27 27.31
N ASP A 133 -12.60 8.10 27.78
CA ASP A 133 -13.91 8.32 27.15
C ASP A 133 -13.78 9.22 25.89
N HIS A 134 -12.67 9.10 25.15
CA HIS A 134 -12.43 9.91 23.96
C HIS A 134 -13.25 9.38 22.78
N VAL A 135 -14.05 10.28 22.20
CA VAL A 135 -14.71 10.04 20.91
C VAL A 135 -13.66 10.29 19.84
N ALA A 136 -13.41 9.31 18.98
CA ALA A 136 -12.48 9.51 17.87
C ALA A 136 -12.92 10.71 17.04
N GLU A 137 -12.04 11.70 16.95
CA GLU A 137 -12.26 12.91 16.18
C GLU A 137 -11.15 13.07 15.15
N VAL A 138 -11.54 13.49 13.95
CA VAL A 138 -10.59 13.81 12.87
C VAL A 138 -10.73 15.27 12.55
N ASN A 139 -9.62 15.99 12.46
CA ASN A 139 -9.61 17.39 12.05
C ASN A 139 -9.42 17.53 10.53
N ARG A 140 -9.61 18.76 10.04
CA ARG A 140 -9.48 19.06 8.60
C ARG A 140 -8.10 18.72 8.04
N ALA A 141 -7.03 18.98 8.78
CA ALA A 141 -5.67 18.75 8.31
C ALA A 141 -5.41 17.25 8.14
N GLU A 142 -5.78 16.44 9.12
CA GLU A 142 -5.69 14.97 9.08
C GLU A 142 -6.50 14.38 7.92
N ALA A 143 -7.76 14.82 7.74
CA ALA A 143 -8.60 14.33 6.64
C ALA A 143 -7.95 14.60 5.27
N VAL A 144 -7.37 15.79 5.07
CA VAL A 144 -6.68 16.16 3.83
C VAL A 144 -5.38 15.37 3.66
N GLU A 145 -4.59 15.21 4.72
CA GLU A 145 -3.35 14.44 4.72
C GLU A 145 -3.62 12.98 4.35
N TYR A 146 -4.52 12.31 5.05
CA TYR A 146 -4.87 10.92 4.76
C TYR A 146 -5.49 10.72 3.37
N CYS A 147 -6.29 11.69 2.89
CA CYS A 147 -6.81 11.66 1.52
C CYS A 147 -5.68 11.77 0.49
N ALA A 148 -4.72 12.68 0.69
CA ALA A 148 -3.57 12.85 -0.18
C ALA A 148 -2.64 11.62 -0.17
N ASP A 149 -2.41 11.04 1.00
CA ASP A 149 -1.58 9.85 1.17
C ASP A 149 -2.19 8.62 0.48
N THR A 150 -3.51 8.41 0.65
CA THR A 150 -4.21 7.32 -0.03
C THR A 150 -4.23 7.52 -1.55
N GLN A 151 -4.40 8.75 -2.04
CA GLN A 151 -4.27 9.08 -3.47
C GLN A 151 -2.87 8.73 -4.00
N LEU A 152 -1.82 9.13 -3.27
CA LEU A 152 -0.44 8.83 -3.65
C LEU A 152 -0.18 7.32 -3.67
N ARG A 153 -0.64 6.59 -2.64
CA ARG A 153 -0.52 5.12 -2.57
C ARG A 153 -1.23 4.45 -3.76
N LEU A 154 -2.45 4.88 -4.10
CA LEU A 154 -3.17 4.36 -5.27
C LEU A 154 -2.40 4.60 -6.58
N SER A 155 -1.85 5.81 -6.79
CA SER A 155 -1.10 6.10 -8.00
C SER A 155 0.13 5.18 -8.18
N LYS A 156 0.84 4.90 -7.09
CA LYS A 156 1.99 3.98 -7.08
C LYS A 156 1.57 2.53 -7.36
N LEU A 157 0.46 2.08 -6.78
CA LEU A 157 -0.08 0.73 -7.03
C LEU A 157 -0.57 0.57 -8.47
N VAL A 158 -1.21 1.59 -9.05
CA VAL A 158 -1.61 1.61 -10.47
C VAL A 158 -0.38 1.53 -11.38
N GLU A 159 0.68 2.28 -11.07
CA GLU A 159 1.96 2.21 -11.80
C GLU A 159 2.55 0.78 -11.75
N ALA A 160 2.60 0.18 -10.56
CA ALA A 160 3.10 -1.19 -10.37
C ALA A 160 2.26 -2.22 -11.13
N LYS A 161 0.93 -2.15 -11.03
CA LYS A 161 0.00 -3.00 -11.80
C LYS A 161 0.27 -2.89 -13.30
N GLY A 162 0.34 -1.67 -13.83
CA GLY A 162 0.58 -1.43 -15.25
C GLY A 162 1.94 -1.97 -15.71
N ALA A 163 2.99 -1.84 -14.89
CA ALA A 163 4.32 -2.36 -15.19
C ALA A 163 4.36 -3.89 -15.19
N ILE A 164 3.72 -4.54 -14.20
CA ILE A 164 3.60 -6.01 -14.13
C ILE A 164 2.80 -6.55 -15.32
N GLN A 165 1.68 -5.91 -15.66
CA GLN A 165 0.86 -6.30 -16.80
C GLN A 165 1.65 -6.22 -18.11
N LYS A 166 2.45 -5.16 -18.32
CA LYS A 166 3.36 -5.06 -19.47
C LYS A 166 4.39 -6.21 -19.51
N ALA A 167 4.96 -6.58 -18.36
CA ALA A 167 5.91 -7.68 -18.27
C ALA A 167 5.27 -9.07 -18.50
N LEU A 168 3.95 -9.20 -18.29
CA LEU A 168 3.19 -10.43 -18.56
C LEU A 168 2.81 -10.61 -20.03
N VAL A 169 2.83 -9.56 -20.86
CA VAL A 169 2.50 -9.66 -22.28
C VAL A 169 3.64 -10.38 -23.02
N PRO A 170 3.39 -11.54 -23.66
CA PRO A 170 4.41 -12.22 -24.45
C PRO A 170 4.81 -11.38 -25.68
N GLY A 171 6.12 -11.16 -25.87
CA GLY A 171 6.69 -10.91 -27.20
C GLY A 171 6.36 -9.59 -27.90
N ARG A 172 6.83 -8.45 -27.37
CA ARG A 172 7.31 -7.36 -28.24
C ARG A 172 8.81 -7.50 -28.47
N ARG A 173 9.22 -8.59 -29.12
CA ARG A 173 10.55 -8.76 -29.71
C ARG A 173 10.38 -9.44 -31.05
#